data_AF-A0A1B7NPH6-F1
#
_entry.id   AF-A0A1B7NPH6-F1
#
_cell.length_a   1.000
_cell.length_b   1.000
_cell.length_c   1.000
_cell.angle_alpha   90.00
_cell.angle_beta   90.00
_cell.angle_gamma   90.00
#
_symmetry.space_group_name_H-M   'P 1'
#
loop_
_entity.id
_entity.type
_entity.pdbx_description
1 polymer ?
#
loop_
_entity_poly.entity_id
_entity_poly.type
_entity_poly.pdbx_seq_one_letter_code
_entity_poly.pdbx_strand_id
1 'polypeptide(L)'
;MTVVADTAWVAPDRPRAVTTEEGREFARRLGCKYVELSSKDNEPVVAVVTDLIREHRAGTRQIASPIAHGRAQPTYRDSPKKSVRSLARFLKRRASRIFK
;
A
#
# COMPACT_ATOMS: atom_id res chain seq x y z
N MET A 1 5.79 -11.86 0.64
CA MET A 1 6.75 -11.21 1.57
C MET A 1 8.12 -11.35 0.96
N THR A 2 8.89 -10.26 0.92
CA THR A 2 10.13 -10.14 0.14
C THR A 2 11.20 -9.53 1.03
N VAL A 3 12.38 -10.16 1.07
CA VAL A 3 13.58 -9.66 1.73
C VAL A 3 14.39 -8.91 0.68
N VAL A 4 14.81 -7.69 1.03
CA VAL A 4 15.57 -6.80 0.13
C VAL A 4 16.92 -6.50 0.77
N ALA A 5 17.99 -6.64 0.00
CA ALA A 5 19.34 -6.25 0.42
C ALA A 5 19.86 -5.11 -0.47
N ASP A 6 20.38 -4.06 0.15
CA ASP A 6 21.02 -2.93 -0.55
C ASP A 6 22.54 -3.15 -0.66
N THR A 7 23.08 -2.90 -1.84
CA THR A 7 24.48 -3.09 -2.23
C THR A 7 25.23 -1.78 -2.48
N ALA A 8 24.57 -0.62 -2.33
CA ALA A 8 25.07 0.70 -2.67
C ALA A 8 26.39 1.14 -2.00
N TRP A 9 26.73 0.55 -0.84
CA TRP A 9 27.81 1.01 0.02
C TRP A 9 28.91 -0.04 0.23
N VAL A 10 29.04 -0.98 -0.70
CA VAL A 10 30.16 -1.94 -0.71
C VAL A 10 31.41 -1.24 -1.25
N ALA A 11 32.46 -1.21 -0.44
CA ALA A 11 33.76 -0.67 -0.79
C ALA A 11 34.89 -1.61 -0.29
N PRO A 12 36.13 -1.50 -0.80
CA PRO A 12 37.22 -2.36 -0.36
C PRO A 12 37.50 -2.27 1.15
N ASP A 13 37.29 -1.10 1.76
CA ASP A 13 37.42 -0.83 3.19
C ASP A 13 36.14 -1.13 3.99
N ARG A 14 35.02 -1.37 3.29
CA ARG A 14 33.70 -1.70 3.86
C ARG A 14 33.08 -2.83 3.05
N PRO A 15 33.59 -4.06 3.22
CA PRO A 15 33.08 -5.20 2.48
C PRO A 15 31.64 -5.50 2.88
N ARG A 16 30.95 -6.20 1.99
CA ARG A 16 29.59 -6.65 2.20
C ARG A 16 29.53 -7.60 3.40
N ALA A 17 28.61 -7.33 4.34
CA ALA A 17 28.46 -8.12 5.57
C ALA A 17 27.71 -9.45 5.39
N VAL A 18 26.82 -9.53 4.39
CA VAL A 18 25.99 -10.71 4.12
C VAL A 18 26.13 -11.05 2.65
N THR A 19 26.64 -12.23 2.32
CA THR A 19 26.78 -12.68 0.93
C THR A 19 25.42 -12.85 0.24
N THR A 20 25.44 -12.95 -1.09
CA THR A 20 24.23 -13.23 -1.87
C THR A 20 23.63 -14.58 -1.50
N GLU A 21 24.48 -15.59 -1.29
CA GLU A 21 24.09 -16.95 -0.92
C GLU A 21 23.43 -16.99 0.46
N GLU A 22 24.02 -16.31 1.45
CA GLU A 22 23.43 -16.19 2.80
C GLU A 22 22.08 -15.49 2.76
N GLY A 23 21.96 -14.39 2.00
CA GLY A 23 20.69 -13.68 1.82
C GLY A 23 19.61 -14.55 1.18
N ARG A 24 19.97 -15.32 0.14
CA ARG A 24 19.06 -16.27 -0.52
C ARG A 24 18.65 -17.39 0.42
N GLU A 25 19.59 -17.97 1.16
CA GLU A 25 19.26 -19.03 2.10
C GLU A 25 18.35 -18.53 3.21
N PHE A 26 18.62 -17.34 3.74
CA PHE A 26 17.76 -16.69 4.74
C PHE A 26 16.34 -16.49 4.21
N ALA A 27 16.18 -15.91 3.03
CA ALA A 27 14.86 -15.71 2.42
C ALA A 27 14.14 -17.04 2.17
N ARG A 28 14.86 -18.07 1.70
CA ARG A 28 14.31 -19.42 1.50
C ARG A 28 13.79 -20.02 2.81
N ARG A 29 14.53 -19.88 3.92
CA ARG A 29 14.10 -20.36 5.25
C ARG A 29 12.83 -19.66 5.74
N LEU A 30 12.62 -18.41 5.33
CA LEU A 30 11.42 -17.63 5.64
C LEU A 30 10.27 -17.79 4.62
N GLY A 31 10.45 -18.61 3.57
CA GLY A 31 9.48 -18.70 2.47
C GLY A 31 9.27 -17.37 1.73
N CYS A 32 10.26 -16.47 1.77
CA CYS A 32 10.23 -15.15 1.18
C CYS A 32 11.00 -15.12 -0.15
N LYS A 33 10.66 -14.14 -1.00
CA LYS A 33 11.49 -13.80 -2.15
C LYS A 33 12.73 -13.04 -1.68
N TYR A 34 13.85 -13.17 -2.39
CA TYR A 34 15.06 -12.41 -2.16
C TYR A 34 15.35 -11.51 -3.36
N VAL A 35 15.64 -10.23 -3.11
CA VAL A 35 16.05 -9.29 -4.14
C VAL A 35 17.21 -8.44 -3.65
N GLU A 36 18.22 -8.29 -4.51
CA GLU A 36 19.30 -7.32 -4.32
C GLU A 36 19.02 -6.08 -5.15
N LEU A 37 19.32 -4.92 -4.58
CA LEU A 37 19.28 -3.64 -5.29
C LEU A 37 20.51 -2.81 -4.95
N SER A 38 20.78 -1.81 -5.77
CA SER A 38 21.73 -0.74 -5.49
C SER A 38 20.96 0.56 -5.42
N SER A 39 20.85 1.15 -4.22
CA SER A 39 20.30 2.50 -4.07
C SER A 39 21.18 3.58 -4.72
N LYS A 40 22.48 3.32 -4.86
CA LYS A 40 23.45 4.18 -5.55
C LYS A 40 23.21 4.20 -7.06
N ASP A 41 23.04 3.03 -7.66
CA ASP A 41 22.85 2.90 -9.11
C ASP A 41 21.38 2.94 -9.52
N ASN A 42 20.47 3.03 -8.54
CA ASN A 42 19.01 3.03 -8.71
C ASN A 42 18.46 1.78 -9.44
N GLU A 43 19.18 0.66 -9.39
CA GLU A 43 18.85 -0.57 -10.10
C GLU A 43 18.73 -1.75 -9.13
N PRO A 44 17.62 -2.52 -9.12
CA PRO A 44 16.31 -2.26 -9.71
C PRO A 44 15.31 -1.65 -8.69
N VAL A 45 15.65 -0.52 -8.08
CA VAL A 45 14.88 0.09 -6.96
C VAL A 45 13.41 0.31 -7.33
N VAL A 46 13.13 0.94 -8.47
CA VAL A 46 11.77 1.28 -8.89
C VAL A 46 10.90 0.04 -9.09
N ALA A 47 11.46 -1.01 -9.71
CA ALA A 47 10.75 -2.26 -9.95
C ALA A 47 10.41 -2.95 -8.62
N VAL A 48 11.38 -3.05 -7.72
CA VAL A 48 11.20 -3.67 -6.39
C VAL A 48 10.12 -2.98 -5.59
N VAL A 49 10.17 -1.64 -5.51
CA VAL A 49 9.18 -0.87 -4.76
C VAL A 49 7.79 -0.99 -5.40
N THR A 50 7.72 -0.98 -6.73
CA THR A 50 6.45 -1.16 -7.47
C THR A 50 5.83 -2.52 -7.18
N ASP A 51 6.63 -3.59 -7.18
CA ASP A 51 6.15 -4.94 -6.90
C ASP A 51 5.69 -5.09 -5.45
N LEU A 52 6.41 -4.51 -4.49
CA LEU A 52 5.98 -4.47 -3.09
C LEU A 52 4.63 -3.77 -2.90
N ILE A 53 4.41 -2.64 -3.59
CA ILE A 53 3.12 -1.92 -3.57
C ILE A 53 2.01 -2.79 -4.19
N ARG A 54 2.29 -3.47 -5.30
CA ARG A 54 1.32 -4.38 -5.95
C ARG A 54 0.95 -5.55 -5.05
N GLU A 55 1.94 -6.20 -4.42
CA GLU A 55 1.73 -7.28 -3.46
C GLU A 55 0.90 -6.80 -2.27
N HIS A 56 1.23 -5.64 -1.70
CA HIS A 56 0.48 -5.06 -0.58
C HIS A 56 -0.98 -4.81 -0.97
N ARG A 57 -1.24 -4.16 -2.12
CA ARG A 57 -2.61 -3.88 -2.59
C ARG A 57 -3.40 -5.16 -2.87
N ALA A 58 -2.76 -6.22 -3.38
CA ALA A 58 -3.41 -7.50 -3.59
C ALA A 58 -3.82 -8.17 -2.28
N GLY A 59 -2.93 -8.14 -1.26
CA GLY A 59 -3.22 -8.67 0.08
C GLY A 59 -4.35 -7.91 0.79
N THR A 60 -4.34 -6.57 0.72
CA THR A 60 -5.39 -5.74 1.34
C THR A 60 -6.77 -5.99 0.71
N ARG A 61 -6.83 -6.32 -0.59
CA ARG A 61 -8.08 -6.71 -1.27
C ARG A 61 -8.60 -8.08 -0.84
N GLN A 62 -7.73 -9.01 -0.47
CA GLN A 62 -8.15 -10.33 0.03
C GLN A 62 -8.72 -10.26 1.45
N ILE A 63 -8.12 -9.43 2.32
CA ILE A 63 -8.62 -9.18 3.68
C ILE A 63 -9.94 -8.40 3.67
N ALA A 64 -10.18 -7.57 2.65
CA ALA A 64 -11.42 -6.84 2.43
C ALA A 64 -12.50 -7.63 1.66
N SER A 65 -12.53 -8.97 1.78
CA SER A 65 -13.66 -9.76 1.28
C SER A 65 -14.81 -9.78 2.30
N PRO A 66 -16.07 -9.60 1.87
CA PRO A 66 -17.09 -8.97 2.70
C PRO A 66 -17.78 -9.98 3.61
N ILE A 67 -17.77 -9.73 4.92
CA ILE A 67 -18.94 -10.08 5.73
C ILE A 67 -20.02 -9.06 5.36
N ALA A 68 -20.73 -9.32 4.26
CA ALA A 68 -21.97 -8.61 3.93
C ALA A 68 -22.94 -9.60 3.30
N HIS A 69 -23.42 -10.53 4.12
CA HIS A 69 -24.70 -11.17 3.86
C HIS A 69 -25.81 -10.12 3.98
N GLY A 70 -26.36 -9.75 2.82
CA GLY A 70 -27.73 -9.29 2.66
C GLY A 70 -28.01 -7.82 2.93
N ARG A 71 -28.06 -7.00 1.88
CA ARG A 71 -29.30 -6.31 1.44
C ARG A 71 -29.05 -5.35 0.28
N ALA A 72 -29.87 -5.54 -0.75
CA ALA A 72 -30.37 -4.59 -1.75
C ALA A 72 -29.34 -3.72 -2.52
N GLN A 73 -29.21 -4.03 -3.81
CA GLN A 73 -28.75 -3.08 -4.82
C GLN A 73 -29.66 -1.85 -4.89
N PRO A 74 -29.09 -0.64 -4.99
CA PRO A 74 -29.72 0.46 -5.71
C PRO A 74 -28.91 0.76 -6.97
N THR A 75 -29.54 0.58 -8.13
CA THR A 75 -29.05 1.12 -9.40
C THR A 75 -29.12 2.64 -9.32
N TYR A 76 -27.97 3.32 -9.18
CA TYR A 76 -27.91 4.79 -9.27
C TYR A 76 -26.86 5.21 -10.29
N ARG A 77 -27.33 5.34 -11.53
CA ARG A 77 -26.68 6.10 -12.59
C ARG A 77 -27.01 7.57 -12.31
N ASP A 78 -26.16 8.30 -11.61
CA ASP A 78 -26.36 9.75 -11.48
C ASP A 78 -25.07 10.55 -11.27
N SER A 79 -25.13 11.75 -11.80
CA SER A 79 -24.02 12.60 -12.22
C SER A 79 -23.42 13.43 -11.07
N PRO A 80 -22.18 13.96 -11.17
CA PRO A 80 -21.40 14.46 -10.03
C PRO A 80 -21.84 15.83 -9.46
N LYS A 81 -22.98 16.40 -9.87
CA LYS A 81 -23.25 17.84 -9.66
C LYS A 81 -24.25 18.22 -8.56
N LYS A 82 -24.69 17.30 -7.70
CA LYS A 82 -25.75 17.59 -6.69
C LYS A 82 -25.33 17.49 -5.21
N SER A 83 -24.15 16.98 -4.89
CA SER A 83 -23.70 16.75 -3.50
C SER A 83 -23.55 18.03 -2.66
N VAL A 84 -23.18 19.16 -3.27
CA VAL A 84 -22.85 20.39 -2.53
C VAL A 84 -24.10 21.09 -1.95
N ARG A 85 -25.29 20.87 -2.52
CA ARG A 85 -26.52 21.60 -2.10
C ARG A 85 -27.21 21.02 -0.86
N SER A 86 -26.83 19.84 -0.37
CA SER A 86 -27.47 19.23 0.82
C SER A 86 -26.79 19.66 2.13
N LEU A 87 -25.48 19.91 2.12
CA LEU A 87 -24.72 20.36 3.29
C LEU A 87 -25.17 21.75 3.79
N ALA A 88 -25.45 22.68 2.88
CA ALA A 88 -25.91 24.03 3.24
C ALA A 88 -27.29 24.04 3.94
N ARG A 89 -28.16 23.07 3.67
CA ARG A 89 -29.48 22.95 4.34
C ARG A 89 -29.40 22.36 5.73
N PHE A 90 -28.39 21.54 6.02
CA PHE A 90 -28.24 20.91 7.34
C PHE A 90 -27.67 21.88 8.38
N LEU A 91 -26.73 22.74 8.00
CA LEU A 91 -26.15 23.75 8.89
C LEU A 91 -27.15 24.85 9.29
N LYS A 92 -28.05 25.26 8.37
CA LYS A 92 -29.02 26.33 8.64
C LYS A 92 -30.09 25.95 9.67
N ARG A 93 -30.34 24.65 9.90
CA ARG A 93 -31.32 24.16 10.90
C ARG A 93 -30.75 24.04 12.31
N ARG A 94 -29.42 24.09 12.49
CA ARG A 94 -28.78 23.93 13.81
C ARG A 94 -28.55 25.25 14.53
N ALA A 95 -28.51 26.38 13.83
CA ALA A 95 -28.32 27.71 14.41
C ALA A 95 -29.58 28.32 15.06
N SER A 96 -30.78 27.85 14.71
CA SER A 96 -32.05 28.38 15.24
C SER A 96 -32.51 27.71 16.54
N ARG A 97 -31.70 26.84 17.15
CA ARG A 97 -32.04 26.11 18.39
C ARG A 97 -31.22 26.49 19.61
N ILE A 98 -30.31 27.46 19.47
CA ILE A 98 -29.42 27.92 20.56
C ILE A 98 -29.87 29.29 21.10
N PHE A 99 -30.69 30.03 20.35
CA PHE A 99 -31.34 31.26 20.82
C PHE A 99 -32.86 31.08 20.86
N LYS A 100 -33.32 30.39 21.91
CA LYS A 100 -34.66 30.57 22.47
C LYS A 100 -34.56 30.48 23.97
#